data_AF-A0A7X4F1G4-F1
#
_entry.id   AF-A0A7X4F1G4-F1
#
_cell.length_a   1.000
_cell.length_b   1.000
_cell.length_c   1.000
_cell.angle_alpha   90.00
_cell.angle_beta   90.00
_cell.angle_gamma   90.00
#
_symmetry.space_group_name_H-M   'P 1'
#
loop_
_entity.id
_entity.type
_entity.pdbx_description
1 polymer ?
#
loop_
_entity_poly.entity_id
_entity_poly.type
_entity_poly.pdbx_seq_one_letter_code
_entity_poly.pdbx_strand_id
1 'polypeptide(L)'
;MATAIGAVTVEVDEVSVVDVSGHFSDPDGDALEYEAVSTLPGVATATVAGSEVTVTGVSAGTAEVAVTARDPGGLSASQSFAVTVPNRPPAVATAIGAVTVEVDEVSVVDVSGHFSDPDGDALEYEAVSTLPGVATATAAGSVVTVTGVSEGRANVAVTARDPGGLSASQSFAATVTSPPPPPPSGEATYRVVFSATWSAATHPDRFPSGPHFSPLIGAVHNSTVEFWALGATASAGIEVMAETGGTGTLSAEINAQSPGGALAVISGSGAGSPGSATIQGFNVKTDYPLVTLVTMIAPSPDWFAGVSGLSLQDGNGQWIDELTVTLYPLDAGSDSGSYYTAPNQDTSPAEAIRSLQGVAPFSSAPVGTFTFTRTDS
;
A
#
# COMPACT_ATOMS: atom_id res chain seq x y z
N MET A 1 73.98 -3.48 7.54
CA MET A 1 73.37 -4.23 8.67
C MET A 1 71.87 -3.96 8.70
N ALA A 2 71.05 -4.84 9.29
CA ALA A 2 69.62 -4.64 9.46
C ALA A 2 69.21 -4.79 10.94
N THR A 3 68.25 -4.01 11.40
CA THR A 3 67.65 -4.10 12.74
C THR A 3 66.14 -4.32 12.65
N ALA A 4 65.54 -4.84 13.73
CA ALA A 4 64.12 -5.19 13.75
C ALA A 4 63.21 -3.98 13.48
N ILE A 5 62.21 -4.17 12.62
CA ILE A 5 61.13 -3.23 12.36
C ILE A 5 59.93 -3.65 13.21
N GLY A 6 59.24 -2.69 13.84
CA GLY A 6 58.06 -2.96 14.67
C GLY A 6 56.87 -3.48 13.85
N ALA A 7 55.99 -4.27 14.48
CA ALA A 7 54.75 -4.70 13.85
C ALA A 7 53.80 -3.52 13.62
N VAL A 8 52.99 -3.62 12.57
CA VAL A 8 52.02 -2.59 12.15
C VAL A 8 50.61 -3.14 12.27
N THR A 9 49.68 -2.30 12.69
CA THR A 9 48.23 -2.58 12.59
C THR A 9 47.59 -1.49 11.74
N VAL A 10 46.82 -1.89 10.74
CA VAL A 10 46.15 -1.00 9.79
C VAL A 10 44.76 -1.54 9.50
N GLU A 11 43.74 -0.70 9.44
CA GLU A 11 42.38 -1.13 9.10
C GLU A 11 42.26 -1.38 7.59
N VAL A 12 41.20 -2.08 7.17
CA VAL A 12 40.88 -2.24 5.74
C VAL A 12 40.69 -0.86 5.10
N ASP A 13 41.27 -0.69 3.91
CA ASP A 13 41.31 0.55 3.11
C ASP A 13 42.07 1.74 3.73
N GLU A 14 42.63 1.58 4.93
CA GLU A 14 43.50 2.57 5.56
C GLU A 14 44.98 2.33 5.20
N VAL A 15 45.79 3.36 5.43
CA VAL A 15 47.24 3.31 5.17
C VAL A 15 48.06 3.62 6.41
N SER A 16 49.21 2.95 6.52
CA SER A 16 50.21 3.23 7.55
C SER A 16 51.58 3.41 6.89
N VAL A 17 52.30 4.46 7.27
CA VAL A 17 53.63 4.76 6.73
C VAL A 17 54.70 4.39 7.74
N VAL A 18 55.66 3.57 7.31
CA VAL A 18 56.80 3.12 8.12
C VAL A 18 58.09 3.66 7.49
N ASP A 19 58.80 4.54 8.19
CA ASP A 19 60.15 4.94 7.79
C ASP A 19 61.16 3.85 8.16
N VAL A 20 61.82 3.29 7.14
CA VAL A 20 62.81 2.22 7.31
C VAL A 20 64.25 2.71 7.36
N SER A 21 64.48 4.03 7.22
CA SER A 21 65.83 4.61 7.13
C SER A 21 66.73 4.27 8.34
N GLY A 22 66.17 4.19 9.54
CA GLY A 22 66.90 3.84 10.77
C GLY A 22 67.13 2.34 10.97
N HIS A 23 66.53 1.50 10.13
CA HIS A 23 66.56 0.04 10.28
C HIS A 23 67.64 -0.63 9.42
N PHE A 24 68.24 0.11 8.49
CA PHE A 24 69.31 -0.37 7.62
C PHE A 24 70.48 0.61 7.61
N SER A 25 71.69 0.07 7.55
CA SER A 25 72.90 0.89 7.46
C SER A 25 73.94 0.26 6.55
N ASP A 26 74.58 1.11 5.74
CA ASP A 26 75.70 0.74 4.91
C ASP A 26 77.03 1.11 5.59
N PRO A 27 78.02 0.19 5.72
CA PRO A 27 79.30 0.48 6.35
C PRO A 27 80.16 1.53 5.63
N ASP A 28 80.02 1.66 4.32
CA ASP A 28 80.76 2.59 3.47
C ASP A 28 80.04 3.95 3.33
N GLY A 29 78.81 4.03 3.84
CA GLY A 29 78.00 5.25 3.86
C GLY A 29 77.24 5.49 2.55
N ASP A 30 77.12 4.46 1.72
CA ASP A 30 76.38 4.53 0.46
C ASP A 30 74.88 4.72 0.69
N ALA A 31 74.23 5.43 -0.24
CA ALA A 31 72.79 5.60 -0.24
C ALA A 31 72.09 4.27 -0.57
N LEU A 32 71.10 3.89 0.24
CA LEU A 32 70.36 2.64 0.10
C LEU A 32 69.08 2.83 -0.72
N GLU A 33 68.82 1.89 -1.63
CA GLU A 33 67.54 1.73 -2.32
C GLU A 33 66.70 0.66 -1.63
N TYR A 34 65.39 0.89 -1.47
CA TYR A 34 64.49 0.02 -0.72
C TYR A 34 63.42 -0.62 -1.61
N GLU A 35 63.16 -1.90 -1.36
CA GLU A 35 62.06 -2.67 -1.94
C GLU A 35 61.24 -3.31 -0.81
N ALA A 36 59.90 -3.34 -0.92
CA ALA A 36 59.03 -4.00 0.04
C ALA A 36 58.07 -4.96 -0.66
N VAL A 37 57.93 -6.17 -0.11
CA VAL A 37 57.05 -7.22 -0.65
C VAL A 37 56.21 -7.80 0.46
N SER A 38 54.89 -7.80 0.28
CA SER A 38 53.97 -8.50 1.17
C SER A 38 53.88 -9.98 0.82
N THR A 39 53.90 -10.83 1.85
CA THR A 39 53.68 -12.28 1.73
C THR A 39 52.23 -12.63 1.40
N LEU A 40 51.28 -11.76 1.76
CA LEU A 40 49.84 -11.92 1.50
C LEU A 40 49.25 -10.58 1.02
N PRO A 41 49.41 -10.21 -0.26
CA PRO A 41 48.90 -8.95 -0.80
C PRO A 41 47.37 -8.85 -0.75
N GLY A 42 46.64 -9.96 -0.60
CA GLY A 42 45.21 -9.96 -0.36
C GLY A 42 44.81 -9.50 1.06
N VAL A 43 45.73 -9.53 2.03
CA VAL A 43 45.53 -9.06 3.41
C VAL A 43 46.09 -7.64 3.57
N ALA A 44 47.33 -7.41 3.13
CA ALA A 44 47.94 -6.08 3.13
C ALA A 44 48.92 -5.94 1.97
N THR A 45 48.96 -4.78 1.33
CA THR A 45 49.95 -4.44 0.30
C THR A 45 51.00 -3.48 0.85
N ALA A 46 52.16 -3.41 0.20
CA ALA A 46 53.24 -2.50 0.56
C ALA A 46 53.79 -1.84 -0.70
N THR A 47 54.00 -0.53 -0.66
CA THR A 47 54.69 0.24 -1.69
C THR A 47 55.79 1.08 -1.04
N VAL A 48 56.81 1.45 -1.82
CA VAL A 48 57.98 2.18 -1.30
C VAL A 48 58.18 3.47 -2.05
N ALA A 49 58.45 4.56 -1.32
CA ALA A 49 58.87 5.84 -1.86
C ALA A 49 60.04 6.38 -1.02
N GLY A 50 61.26 6.36 -1.58
CA GLY A 50 62.46 6.67 -0.79
C GLY A 50 62.65 5.65 0.33
N SER A 51 62.71 6.10 1.59
CA SER A 51 62.79 5.23 2.77
C SER A 51 61.43 4.96 3.43
N GLU A 52 60.34 5.48 2.89
CA GLU A 52 59.00 5.29 3.45
C GLU A 52 58.32 4.08 2.79
N VAL A 53 57.93 3.11 3.61
CA VAL A 53 57.10 1.98 3.22
C VAL A 53 55.65 2.29 3.59
N THR A 54 54.81 2.47 2.57
CA THR A 54 53.36 2.65 2.74
C THR A 54 52.69 1.28 2.69
N VAL A 55 52.09 0.89 3.81
CA VAL A 55 51.30 -0.34 3.96
C VAL A 55 49.82 0.02 3.84
N THR A 56 49.07 -0.71 3.02
CA THR A 56 47.62 -0.55 2.86
C THR A 56 46.91 -1.83 3.28
N GLY A 57 45.95 -1.74 4.19
CA GLY A 57 45.10 -2.86 4.58
C GLY A 57 44.11 -3.21 3.48
N VAL A 58 43.93 -4.51 3.20
CA VAL A 58 43.07 -5.00 2.10
C VAL A 58 41.96 -5.91 2.63
N SER A 59 42.28 -6.84 3.52
CA SER A 59 41.28 -7.70 4.18
C SER A 59 41.77 -8.14 5.55
N ALA A 60 40.84 -8.49 6.43
CA ALA A 60 41.16 -8.93 7.78
C ALA A 60 42.11 -10.15 7.78
N GLY A 61 43.14 -10.09 8.61
CA GLY A 61 44.14 -11.15 8.71
C GLY A 61 45.52 -10.63 9.12
N THR A 62 46.52 -11.50 9.00
CA THR A 62 47.91 -11.16 9.30
C THR A 62 48.80 -11.48 8.10
N ALA A 63 49.60 -10.52 7.66
CA ALA A 63 50.63 -10.68 6.63
C ALA A 63 52.01 -10.33 7.20
N GLU A 64 53.08 -10.76 6.52
CA GLU A 64 54.42 -10.20 6.73
C GLU A 64 54.83 -9.35 5.53
N VAL A 65 55.45 -8.19 5.79
CA VAL A 65 56.09 -7.34 4.79
C VAL A 65 57.60 -7.48 4.93
N ALA A 66 58.26 -7.97 3.88
CA ALA A 66 59.71 -8.08 3.79
C ALA A 66 60.28 -6.85 3.08
N VAL A 67 61.14 -6.11 3.77
CA VAL A 67 61.85 -4.94 3.25
C VAL A 67 63.28 -5.34 2.94
N THR A 68 63.76 -5.02 1.74
CA THR A 68 65.15 -5.24 1.30
C THR A 68 65.80 -3.91 0.98
N ALA A 69 66.94 -3.63 1.59
CA ALA A 69 67.79 -2.49 1.28
C ALA A 69 68.97 -2.95 0.42
N ARG A 70 69.28 -2.23 -0.67
CA ARG A 70 70.39 -2.53 -1.60
C ARG A 70 71.33 -1.33 -1.72
N ASP A 71 72.62 -1.59 -1.74
CA ASP A 71 73.65 -0.59 -2.06
C ASP A 71 73.86 -0.48 -3.60
N PRO A 72 74.58 0.56 -4.09
CA PRO A 72 74.92 0.70 -5.50
C PRO A 72 75.84 -0.41 -6.05
N GLY A 73 76.52 -1.15 -5.16
CA GLY A 73 77.37 -2.30 -5.48
C GLY A 73 76.60 -3.61 -5.67
N GLY A 74 75.29 -3.64 -5.35
CA GLY A 74 74.40 -4.79 -5.45
C GLY A 74 74.34 -5.69 -4.21
N LEU A 75 74.99 -5.35 -3.09
CA LEU A 75 74.82 -6.06 -1.82
C LEU A 75 73.50 -5.67 -1.16
N SER A 76 72.90 -6.60 -0.41
CA SER A 76 71.57 -6.39 0.17
C SER A 76 71.42 -6.94 1.58
N ALA A 77 70.57 -6.30 2.37
CA ALA A 77 70.08 -6.82 3.65
C ALA A 77 68.55 -6.77 3.68
N SER A 78 67.90 -7.73 4.35
CA SER A 78 66.44 -7.82 4.43
C SER A 78 65.97 -7.96 5.86
N GLN A 79 64.80 -7.38 6.16
CA GLN A 79 64.09 -7.52 7.43
C GLN A 79 62.59 -7.62 7.15
N SER A 80 61.87 -8.46 7.88
CA SER A 80 60.41 -8.49 7.85
C SER A 80 59.79 -7.90 9.12
N PHE A 81 58.57 -7.41 8.98
CA PHE A 81 57.67 -7.08 10.09
C PHE A 81 56.26 -7.58 9.81
N ALA A 82 55.54 -7.92 10.87
CA ALA A 82 54.16 -8.35 10.78
C ALA A 82 53.22 -7.16 10.58
N VAL A 83 52.22 -7.34 9.72
CA VAL A 83 51.10 -6.43 9.50
C VAL A 83 49.82 -7.16 9.89
N THR A 84 49.05 -6.59 10.81
CA THR A 84 47.74 -7.09 11.22
C THR A 84 46.65 -6.17 10.71
N VAL A 85 45.67 -6.73 10.02
CA VAL A 85 44.44 -6.06 9.63
C VAL A 85 43.30 -6.65 10.46
N PRO A 86 42.73 -5.90 11.42
CA PRO A 86 41.68 -6.43 12.30
C PRO A 86 40.35 -6.54 11.55
N ASN A 87 39.58 -7.59 11.87
CA ASN A 87 38.17 -7.70 11.45
C ASN A 87 37.30 -6.77 12.31
N ARG A 88 36.47 -5.94 11.69
CA ARG A 88 35.56 -5.01 12.36
C ARG A 88 34.15 -5.59 12.34
N PRO A 89 33.38 -5.45 13.43
CA PRO A 89 32.02 -5.98 13.46
C PRO A 89 31.11 -5.21 12.50
N PRO A 90 30.03 -5.87 12.02
CA PRO A 90 28.95 -5.17 11.35
C PRO A 90 28.38 -4.03 12.22
N ALA A 91 27.85 -3.00 11.58
CA ALA A 91 27.21 -1.86 12.24
C ALA A 91 25.74 -1.71 11.79
N VAL A 92 24.92 -1.14 12.65
CA VAL A 92 23.55 -0.74 12.30
C VAL A 92 23.62 0.51 11.43
N ALA A 93 23.15 0.41 10.18
CA ALA A 93 23.15 1.53 9.24
C ALA A 93 21.89 2.38 9.40
N THR A 94 20.72 1.73 9.44
CA THR A 94 19.42 2.38 9.58
C THR A 94 18.47 1.53 10.42
N ALA A 95 17.53 2.18 11.11
CA ALA A 95 16.54 1.48 11.93
C ALA A 95 15.54 0.73 11.05
N ILE A 96 15.18 -0.50 11.46
CA ILE A 96 14.10 -1.27 10.83
C ILE A 96 12.75 -0.71 11.29
N GLY A 97 11.84 -0.45 10.36
CA GLY A 97 10.49 0.03 10.65
C GLY A 97 9.63 -1.01 11.37
N ALA A 98 8.66 -0.56 12.17
CA ALA A 98 7.66 -1.46 12.74
C ALA A 98 6.74 -2.01 11.64
N VAL A 99 6.25 -3.24 11.85
CA VAL A 99 5.30 -3.89 10.94
C VAL A 99 3.98 -4.17 11.64
N THR A 100 2.92 -4.18 10.84
CA THR A 100 1.60 -4.66 11.23
C THR A 100 1.23 -5.83 10.31
N VAL A 101 0.73 -6.92 10.89
CA VAL A 101 0.31 -8.13 10.18
C VAL A 101 -0.97 -8.66 10.81
N GLU A 102 -1.86 -9.24 10.02
CA GLU A 102 -3.05 -9.89 10.57
C GLU A 102 -2.71 -11.30 11.10
N VAL A 103 -3.57 -11.86 11.95
CA VAL A 103 -3.43 -13.26 12.38
C VAL A 103 -3.45 -14.17 11.15
N ASP A 104 -2.58 -15.19 11.13
CA ASP A 104 -2.38 -16.16 10.04
C ASP A 104 -1.79 -15.59 8.74
N GLU A 105 -1.53 -14.28 8.67
CA GLU A 105 -0.90 -13.61 7.53
C GLU A 105 0.60 -13.41 7.72
N VAL A 106 1.29 -13.03 6.64
CA VAL A 106 2.74 -12.78 6.62
C VAL A 106 3.09 -11.36 6.19
N SER A 107 4.13 -10.81 6.81
CA SER A 107 4.79 -9.57 6.40
C SER A 107 6.26 -9.84 6.13
N VAL A 108 6.80 -9.26 5.05
CA VAL A 108 8.19 -9.42 4.63
C VAL A 108 8.96 -8.12 4.79
N VAL A 109 10.17 -8.21 5.33
CA VAL A 109 11.07 -7.07 5.59
C VAL A 109 12.44 -7.41 5.03
N ASP A 110 12.92 -6.64 4.06
CA ASP A 110 14.32 -6.75 3.60
C ASP A 110 15.23 -5.95 4.55
N VAL A 111 16.22 -6.63 5.14
CA VAL A 111 17.16 -6.05 6.11
C VAL A 111 18.52 -5.69 5.53
N SER A 112 18.72 -5.87 4.22
CA SER A 112 20.01 -5.61 3.55
C SER A 112 20.52 -4.18 3.74
N GLY A 113 19.65 -3.16 3.70
CA GLY A 113 20.02 -1.75 3.90
C GLY A 113 20.05 -1.28 5.36
N HIS A 114 19.74 -2.18 6.30
CA HIS A 114 19.65 -1.85 7.73
C HIS A 114 20.93 -2.18 8.51
N PHE A 115 21.86 -2.89 7.88
CA PHE A 115 23.18 -3.22 8.41
C PHE A 115 24.25 -2.96 7.35
N SER A 116 25.47 -2.65 7.79
CA SER A 116 26.63 -2.48 6.91
C SER A 116 27.87 -3.02 7.59
N ASP A 117 28.75 -3.65 6.82
CA ASP A 117 30.05 -4.07 7.32
C ASP A 117 31.15 -3.08 6.90
N PRO A 118 31.96 -2.55 7.84
CA PRO A 118 33.06 -1.64 7.51
C PRO A 118 34.12 -2.25 6.59
N ASP A 119 34.30 -3.56 6.60
CA ASP A 119 35.29 -4.29 5.80
C ASP A 119 34.70 -4.76 4.45
N GLY A 120 33.42 -4.46 4.18
CA GLY A 120 32.74 -4.83 2.94
C GLY A 120 32.31 -6.31 2.90
N ASP A 121 32.33 -6.99 4.04
CA ASP A 121 31.95 -8.39 4.14
C ASP A 121 30.47 -8.64 3.88
N ALA A 122 30.18 -9.81 3.28
CA ALA A 122 28.82 -10.26 3.09
C ALA A 122 28.22 -10.73 4.43
N LEU A 123 27.03 -10.21 4.76
CA LEU A 123 26.36 -10.46 6.02
C LEU A 123 25.37 -11.63 5.95
N GLU A 124 25.40 -12.49 6.97
CA GLU A 124 24.37 -13.49 7.23
C GLU A 124 23.38 -12.97 8.29
N TYR A 125 22.09 -13.23 8.10
CA TYR A 125 21.03 -12.71 8.96
C TYR A 125 20.26 -13.81 9.70
N GLU A 126 19.99 -13.56 10.98
CA GLU A 126 19.10 -14.35 11.82
C GLU A 126 17.99 -13.45 12.38
N ALA A 127 16.79 -13.98 12.52
CA ALA A 127 15.66 -13.27 13.11
C ALA A 127 14.98 -14.11 14.19
N VAL A 128 14.76 -13.51 15.36
CA VAL A 128 14.14 -14.15 16.52
C VAL A 128 13.06 -13.26 17.10
N SER A 129 11.86 -13.80 17.26
CA SER A 129 10.77 -13.11 17.95
C SER A 129 10.87 -13.29 19.46
N THR A 130 10.66 -12.22 20.22
CA THR A 130 10.58 -12.27 21.68
C THR A 130 9.34 -13.01 22.18
N LEU A 131 8.28 -13.09 21.36
CA LEU A 131 7.01 -13.74 21.69
C LEU A 131 6.50 -14.55 20.48
N PRO A 132 7.03 -15.76 20.24
CA PRO A 132 6.61 -16.61 19.12
C PRO A 132 5.12 -16.98 19.12
N GLY A 133 4.46 -16.95 20.30
CA GLY A 133 3.01 -17.15 20.40
C GLY A 133 2.16 -15.98 19.92
N VAL A 134 2.77 -14.80 19.71
CA VAL A 134 2.13 -13.61 19.13
C VAL A 134 2.54 -13.47 17.67
N ALA A 135 3.84 -13.47 17.38
CA ALA A 135 4.37 -13.44 16.03
C ALA A 135 5.63 -14.30 15.94
N THR A 136 5.80 -15.07 14.86
CA THR A 136 7.07 -15.76 14.56
C THR A 136 7.88 -14.94 13.56
N ALA A 137 9.19 -15.15 13.53
CA ALA A 137 10.08 -14.51 12.58
C ALA A 137 11.12 -15.52 12.08
N THR A 138 11.41 -15.49 10.78
CA THR A 138 12.45 -16.31 10.14
C THR A 138 13.20 -15.47 9.12
N ALA A 139 14.50 -15.70 8.96
CA ALA A 139 15.33 -15.03 7.95
C ALA A 139 15.75 -16.02 6.86
N ALA A 140 15.64 -15.60 5.61
CA ALA A 140 16.17 -16.31 4.45
C ALA A 140 16.95 -15.32 3.57
N GLY A 141 18.28 -15.41 3.59
CA GLY A 141 19.13 -14.34 3.08
C GLY A 141 18.89 -13.05 3.87
N SER A 142 18.69 -11.92 3.20
CA SER A 142 18.35 -10.64 3.84
C SER A 142 16.86 -10.44 4.10
N VAL A 143 15.99 -11.39 3.73
CA VAL A 143 14.54 -11.23 3.89
C VAL A 143 14.08 -11.88 5.17
N VAL A 144 13.53 -11.06 6.07
CA VAL A 144 12.87 -11.50 7.30
C VAL A 144 11.37 -11.64 7.02
N THR A 145 10.83 -12.84 7.23
CA THR A 145 9.39 -13.11 7.16
C THR A 145 8.82 -13.17 8.57
N VAL A 146 7.84 -12.31 8.86
CA VAL A 146 7.10 -12.25 10.13
C VAL A 146 5.71 -12.83 9.91
N THR A 147 5.31 -13.82 10.69
CA THR A 147 3.98 -14.45 10.61
C THR A 147 3.18 -14.13 11.86
N GLY A 148 1.95 -13.62 11.69
CA GLY A 148 1.02 -13.37 12.80
C GLY A 148 0.46 -14.67 13.36
N VAL A 149 0.49 -14.84 14.69
CA VAL A 149 -0.02 -16.04 15.38
C VAL A 149 -1.20 -15.71 16.29
N SER A 150 -1.12 -14.62 17.04
CA SER A 150 -2.18 -14.16 17.93
C SER A 150 -2.12 -12.64 18.03
N GLU A 151 -3.29 -12.00 18.19
CA GLU A 151 -3.37 -10.57 18.44
C GLU A 151 -2.44 -10.16 19.60
N GLY A 152 -1.71 -9.07 19.39
CA GLY A 152 -0.77 -8.56 20.36
C GLY A 152 0.43 -7.86 19.73
N ARG A 153 1.48 -7.66 20.52
CA ARG A 153 2.71 -7.03 20.06
C ARG A 153 3.92 -7.85 20.50
N ALA A 154 4.80 -8.15 19.56
CA ALA A 154 6.10 -8.79 19.78
C ALA A 154 7.22 -7.87 19.28
N ASN A 155 8.44 -8.10 19.75
CA ASN A 155 9.64 -7.53 19.12
C ASN A 155 10.34 -8.63 18.33
N VAL A 156 10.80 -8.29 17.13
CA VAL A 156 11.64 -9.16 16.31
C VAL A 156 13.05 -8.62 16.39
N ALA A 157 13.96 -9.39 16.96
CA ALA A 157 15.39 -9.11 16.96
C ALA A 157 16.02 -9.68 15.69
N VAL A 158 16.76 -8.86 14.97
CA VAL A 158 17.52 -9.25 13.78
C VAL A 158 19.00 -9.11 14.11
N THR A 159 19.77 -10.16 13.84
CA THR A 159 21.22 -10.21 14.02
C THR A 159 21.88 -10.34 12.66
N ALA A 160 22.81 -9.44 12.34
CA ALA A 160 23.66 -9.53 11.16
C ALA A 160 25.07 -9.96 11.59
N ARG A 161 25.63 -10.97 10.94
CA ARG A 161 26.91 -11.59 11.29
C ARG A 161 27.85 -11.58 10.08
N ASP A 162 29.10 -11.20 10.30
CA ASP A 162 30.16 -11.29 9.29
C ASP A 162 30.76 -12.72 9.21
N PRO A 163 31.56 -13.04 8.19
CA PRO A 163 32.25 -14.33 8.10
C PRO A 163 33.27 -14.58 9.23
N GLY A 164 33.76 -13.52 9.88
CA GLY A 164 34.62 -13.56 11.07
C GLY A 164 33.89 -13.94 12.38
N GLY A 165 32.55 -14.02 12.34
CA GLY A 165 31.68 -14.35 13.47
C GLY A 165 31.26 -13.15 14.34
N LEU A 166 31.75 -11.94 14.08
CA LEU A 166 31.29 -10.74 14.78
C LEU A 166 29.90 -10.33 14.27
N SER A 167 29.15 -9.60 15.09
CA SER A 167 27.75 -9.31 14.77
C SER A 167 27.24 -8.00 15.36
N ALA A 168 26.27 -7.40 14.67
CA ALA A 168 25.38 -6.38 15.21
C ALA A 168 23.95 -6.91 15.33
N SER A 169 23.14 -6.28 16.18
CA SER A 169 21.73 -6.63 16.31
C SER A 169 20.88 -5.40 16.58
N GLN A 170 19.65 -5.42 16.08
CA GLN A 170 18.62 -4.45 16.42
C GLN A 170 17.24 -5.11 16.38
N SER A 171 16.23 -4.44 16.92
CA SER A 171 14.86 -4.97 16.98
C SER A 171 13.84 -4.00 16.43
N PHE A 172 12.78 -4.53 15.82
CA PHE A 172 11.60 -3.78 15.44
C PHE A 172 10.33 -4.40 16.04
N ALA A 173 9.28 -3.61 16.14
CA ALA A 173 7.99 -4.08 16.65
C ALA A 173 7.18 -4.77 15.55
N ALA A 174 6.63 -5.94 15.86
CA ALA A 174 5.61 -6.61 15.08
C ALA A 174 4.27 -6.53 15.85
N THR A 175 3.31 -5.83 15.28
CA THR A 175 1.95 -5.74 15.83
C THR A 175 1.06 -6.70 15.04
N VAL A 176 0.43 -7.64 15.75
CA VAL A 176 -0.51 -8.58 15.16
C VAL A 176 -1.92 -8.10 15.49
N THR A 177 -2.72 -7.85 14.47
CA THR A 177 -4.11 -7.43 14.61
C THR A 177 -5.07 -8.58 14.31
N SER A 178 -6.19 -8.61 14.99
CA SER A 178 -7.32 -9.44 14.57
C SER A 178 -8.02 -8.77 13.38
N PRO A 179 -8.57 -9.54 12.43
CA PRO A 179 -9.47 -8.99 11.43
C PRO A 179 -10.67 -8.34 12.15
N PRO A 180 -11.32 -7.33 11.53
CA PRO A 180 -12.51 -6.73 12.09
C PRO A 180 -13.53 -7.81 12.47
N PRO A 181 -14.21 -7.69 13.64
CA PRO A 181 -15.24 -8.64 13.97
C PRO A 181 -16.30 -8.65 12.87
N PRO A 182 -16.82 -9.83 12.48
CA PRO A 182 -17.94 -9.88 11.57
C PRO A 182 -19.12 -9.08 12.15
N PRO A 183 -19.98 -8.51 11.31
CA PRO A 183 -21.18 -7.83 11.78
C PRO A 183 -22.01 -8.76 12.68
N PRO A 184 -22.83 -8.22 13.61
CA PRO A 184 -23.76 -9.02 14.40
C PRO A 184 -24.56 -9.98 13.52
N SER A 185 -24.90 -11.16 14.03
CA SER A 185 -25.70 -12.13 13.29
C SER A 185 -26.98 -11.48 12.75
N GLY A 186 -27.14 -11.43 11.42
CA GLY A 186 -28.28 -10.79 10.77
C GLY A 186 -28.05 -9.33 10.34
N GLU A 187 -26.85 -8.78 10.46
CA GLU A 187 -26.46 -7.50 9.86
C GLU A 187 -25.41 -7.71 8.76
N ALA A 188 -25.32 -6.76 7.83
CA ALA A 188 -24.25 -6.69 6.84
C ALA A 188 -23.99 -5.23 6.43
N THR A 189 -22.79 -4.98 5.93
CA THR A 189 -22.31 -3.67 5.51
C THR A 189 -22.01 -3.70 4.02
N TYR A 190 -22.55 -2.73 3.29
CA TYR A 190 -22.39 -2.64 1.85
C TYR A 190 -21.80 -1.30 1.44
N ARG A 191 -21.10 -1.32 0.31
CA ARG A 191 -20.84 -0.17 -0.54
C ARG A 191 -21.68 -0.30 -1.80
N VAL A 192 -22.17 0.81 -2.34
CA VAL A 192 -22.75 0.84 -3.69
C VAL A 192 -21.97 1.79 -4.59
N VAL A 193 -21.62 1.32 -5.78
CA VAL A 193 -21.01 2.10 -6.85
C VAL A 193 -22.05 2.31 -7.95
N PHE A 194 -22.34 3.58 -8.26
CA PHE A 194 -23.08 3.98 -9.45
C PHE A 194 -22.10 4.20 -10.60
N SER A 195 -22.32 3.52 -11.72
CA SER A 195 -21.57 3.71 -12.96
C SER A 195 -22.50 4.22 -14.06
N ALA A 196 -22.39 5.51 -14.40
CA ALA A 196 -23.18 6.16 -15.43
C ALA A 196 -22.65 5.84 -16.83
N THR A 197 -23.54 5.34 -17.70
CA THR A 197 -23.24 4.98 -19.11
C THR A 197 -24.06 5.79 -20.11
N TRP A 198 -24.92 6.69 -19.64
CA TRP A 198 -25.69 7.60 -20.48
C TRP A 198 -24.75 8.58 -21.22
N SER A 199 -24.70 8.49 -22.55
CA SER A 199 -23.77 9.25 -23.38
C SER A 199 -24.35 9.51 -24.76
N ALA A 200 -23.77 10.45 -25.51
CA ALA A 200 -24.11 10.67 -26.91
C ALA A 200 -23.96 9.42 -27.79
N ALA A 201 -23.11 8.46 -27.40
CA ALA A 201 -22.93 7.21 -28.12
C ALA A 201 -24.08 6.21 -27.85
N THR A 202 -24.58 6.16 -26.62
CA THR A 202 -25.66 5.23 -26.23
C THR A 202 -27.06 5.80 -26.49
N HIS A 203 -27.21 7.12 -26.40
CA HIS A 203 -28.47 7.86 -26.49
C HIS A 203 -28.27 9.13 -27.35
N PRO A 204 -28.11 8.99 -28.67
CA PRO A 204 -27.69 10.10 -29.55
C PRO A 204 -28.78 11.16 -29.79
N ASP A 205 -30.06 10.81 -29.63
CA ASP A 205 -31.16 11.74 -29.91
C ASP A 205 -31.17 12.89 -28.90
N ARG A 206 -30.95 14.11 -29.38
CA ARG A 206 -30.95 15.36 -28.59
C ARG A 206 -30.05 15.34 -27.34
N PHE A 207 -28.99 14.53 -27.33
CA PHE A 207 -28.12 14.41 -26.16
C PHE A 207 -27.63 15.79 -25.65
N PRO A 208 -27.83 16.11 -24.36
CA PRO A 208 -27.65 17.47 -23.87
C PRO A 208 -26.18 17.80 -23.58
N SER A 209 -25.88 19.09 -23.48
CA SER A 209 -24.61 19.57 -22.94
C SER A 209 -24.61 19.47 -21.40
N GLY A 210 -23.47 19.14 -20.81
CA GLY A 210 -23.33 18.97 -19.35
C GLY A 210 -24.18 17.84 -18.76
N PRO A 211 -24.20 16.64 -19.38
CA PRO A 211 -24.98 15.50 -18.87
C PRO A 211 -24.42 15.05 -17.52
N HIS A 212 -25.29 14.93 -16.53
CA HIS A 212 -24.92 14.50 -15.19
C HIS A 212 -26.08 13.81 -14.48
N PHE A 213 -25.79 13.31 -13.29
CA PHE A 213 -26.73 12.70 -12.38
C PHE A 213 -26.71 13.46 -11.06
N SER A 214 -27.88 13.68 -10.47
CA SER A 214 -27.98 14.33 -9.16
C SER A 214 -27.34 13.49 -8.06
N PRO A 215 -27.12 14.05 -6.85
CA PRO A 215 -26.78 13.26 -5.69
C PRO A 215 -27.66 12.01 -5.55
N LEU A 216 -27.02 10.88 -5.25
CA LEU A 216 -27.72 9.63 -4.96
C LEU A 216 -28.48 9.80 -3.63
N ILE A 217 -29.74 9.36 -3.58
CA ILE A 217 -30.56 9.38 -2.37
C ILE A 217 -31.46 8.16 -2.30
N GLY A 218 -31.60 7.58 -1.12
CA GLY A 218 -32.30 6.33 -0.94
C GLY A 218 -32.47 5.94 0.52
N ALA A 219 -32.99 4.73 0.74
CA ALA A 219 -33.25 4.17 2.05
C ALA A 219 -32.80 2.72 2.14
N VAL A 220 -32.37 2.33 3.33
CA VAL A 220 -32.41 0.93 3.79
C VAL A 220 -33.74 0.74 4.53
N HIS A 221 -34.53 -0.22 4.10
CA HIS A 221 -35.90 -0.39 4.58
C HIS A 221 -36.38 -1.84 4.54
N ASN A 222 -37.62 -2.07 4.95
CA ASN A 222 -38.30 -3.35 4.89
C ASN A 222 -39.55 -3.27 4.00
N SER A 223 -40.27 -4.38 3.89
CA SER A 223 -41.41 -4.51 2.97
C SER A 223 -42.69 -3.80 3.43
N THR A 224 -42.71 -3.11 4.58
CA THR A 224 -43.90 -2.36 5.02
C THR A 224 -43.99 -0.98 4.38
N VAL A 225 -42.95 -0.54 3.68
CA VAL A 225 -42.87 0.74 2.98
C VAL A 225 -42.36 0.56 1.57
N GLU A 226 -42.85 1.39 0.66
CA GLU A 226 -42.42 1.49 -0.72
C GLU A 226 -42.29 2.99 -1.03
N PHE A 227 -41.14 3.41 -1.56
CA PHE A 227 -40.86 4.83 -1.81
C PHE A 227 -41.21 5.27 -3.23
N TRP A 228 -41.22 4.33 -4.18
CA TRP A 228 -41.74 4.52 -5.53
C TRP A 228 -41.99 3.16 -6.20
N ALA A 229 -42.89 3.12 -7.17
CA ALA A 229 -43.16 1.92 -7.97
C ALA A 229 -43.60 2.31 -9.39
N LEU A 230 -43.30 1.46 -10.37
CA LEU A 230 -43.87 1.60 -11.71
C LEU A 230 -45.41 1.50 -11.63
N GLY A 231 -46.09 2.45 -12.25
CA GLY A 231 -47.56 2.55 -12.24
C GLY A 231 -48.14 3.27 -11.02
N ALA A 232 -47.32 3.70 -10.05
CA ALA A 232 -47.76 4.54 -8.94
C ALA A 232 -47.49 6.02 -9.21
N THR A 233 -48.22 6.92 -8.55
CA THR A 233 -47.92 8.36 -8.54
C THR A 233 -46.69 8.63 -7.68
N ALA A 234 -45.78 9.50 -8.14
CA ALA A 234 -44.61 9.91 -7.37
C ALA A 234 -45.00 10.61 -6.05
N SER A 235 -44.19 10.40 -4.99
CA SER A 235 -44.28 11.24 -3.79
C SER A 235 -43.70 12.63 -4.07
N ALA A 236 -43.99 13.60 -3.20
CA ALA A 236 -43.39 14.93 -3.29
C ALA A 236 -41.85 14.87 -3.23
N GLY A 237 -41.29 13.91 -2.48
CA GLY A 237 -39.86 13.65 -2.44
C GLY A 237 -39.29 13.15 -3.76
N ILE A 238 -39.99 12.23 -4.44
CA ILE A 238 -39.57 11.71 -5.76
C ILE A 238 -39.70 12.78 -6.83
N GLU A 239 -40.80 13.54 -6.85
CA GLU A 239 -41.02 14.68 -7.74
C GLU A 239 -39.88 15.70 -7.62
N VAL A 240 -39.61 16.22 -6.41
CA VAL A 240 -38.53 17.19 -6.20
C VAL A 240 -37.16 16.62 -6.58
N MET A 241 -36.91 15.33 -6.29
CA MET A 241 -35.67 14.67 -6.67
C MET A 241 -35.53 14.58 -8.19
N ALA A 242 -36.59 14.21 -8.90
CA ALA A 242 -36.57 13.97 -10.34
C ALA A 242 -36.57 15.26 -11.18
N GLU A 243 -37.06 16.38 -10.65
CA GLU A 243 -37.08 17.67 -11.38
C GLU A 243 -35.85 18.54 -11.06
N THR A 244 -35.35 18.48 -9.82
CA THR A 244 -34.33 19.43 -9.35
C THR A 244 -33.04 18.77 -8.85
N GLY A 245 -33.05 17.45 -8.65
CA GLY A 245 -31.98 16.73 -7.96
C GLY A 245 -31.97 16.97 -6.45
N GLY A 246 -32.98 17.64 -5.91
CA GLY A 246 -33.11 17.95 -4.49
C GLY A 246 -33.42 16.71 -3.64
N THR A 247 -32.59 16.44 -2.64
CA THR A 247 -32.71 15.22 -1.80
C THR A 247 -33.41 15.43 -0.46
N GLY A 248 -33.64 16.69 -0.06
CA GLY A 248 -34.13 17.04 1.27
C GLY A 248 -35.54 16.51 1.57
N THR A 249 -36.47 16.66 0.62
CA THR A 249 -37.85 16.21 0.79
C THR A 249 -37.94 14.70 0.89
N LEU A 250 -37.27 13.97 -0.01
CA LEU A 250 -37.23 12.50 0.03
C LEU A 250 -36.54 11.98 1.31
N SER A 251 -35.47 12.63 1.75
CA SER A 251 -34.84 12.31 3.04
C SER A 251 -35.80 12.48 4.21
N ALA A 252 -36.62 13.53 4.22
CA ALA A 252 -37.65 13.74 5.25
C ALA A 252 -38.74 12.66 5.20
N GLU A 253 -39.19 12.26 4.00
CA GLU A 253 -40.14 11.16 3.81
C GLU A 253 -39.60 9.81 4.33
N ILE A 254 -38.33 9.51 4.04
CA ILE A 254 -37.66 8.29 4.53
C ILE A 254 -37.54 8.32 6.06
N ASN A 255 -37.09 9.44 6.63
CA ASN A 255 -36.95 9.58 8.07
C ASN A 255 -38.30 9.46 8.80
N ALA A 256 -39.40 9.90 8.18
CA ALA A 256 -40.74 9.74 8.73
C ALA A 256 -41.20 8.27 8.83
N GLN A 257 -40.56 7.35 8.10
CA GLN A 257 -40.79 5.90 8.20
C GLN A 257 -39.96 5.23 9.32
N SER A 258 -39.19 6.00 10.09
CA SER A 258 -38.35 5.51 11.19
C SER A 258 -38.87 5.97 12.57
N PRO A 259 -38.91 5.10 13.60
CA PRO A 259 -38.68 3.66 13.51
C PRO A 259 -39.89 2.95 12.88
N GLY A 260 -39.65 1.87 12.13
CA GLY A 260 -40.73 1.08 11.53
C GLY A 260 -40.36 0.51 10.18
N GLY A 261 -40.70 1.24 9.11
CA GLY A 261 -40.47 0.81 7.73
C GLY A 261 -39.04 1.04 7.24
N ALA A 262 -38.40 2.11 7.70
CA ALA A 262 -37.04 2.49 7.27
C ALA A 262 -36.03 2.40 8.43
N LEU A 263 -34.86 1.86 8.11
CA LEU A 263 -33.70 1.81 9.00
C LEU A 263 -32.87 3.08 8.91
N ALA A 264 -32.55 3.53 7.69
CA ALA A 264 -31.65 4.65 7.47
C ALA A 264 -31.85 5.29 6.09
N VAL A 265 -31.55 6.59 6.01
CA VAL A 265 -31.30 7.28 4.75
C VAL A 265 -29.88 6.93 4.28
N ILE A 266 -29.74 6.61 2.99
CA ILE A 266 -28.45 6.48 2.32
C ILE A 266 -28.32 7.56 1.25
N SER A 267 -27.16 8.20 1.16
CA SER A 267 -26.92 9.28 0.21
C SER A 267 -25.48 9.31 -0.27
N GLY A 268 -25.27 9.79 -1.50
CA GLY A 268 -23.95 9.94 -2.12
C GLY A 268 -23.85 11.19 -2.98
N SER A 269 -22.65 11.48 -3.47
CA SER A 269 -22.45 12.56 -4.43
C SER A 269 -23.19 12.31 -5.75
N GLY A 270 -23.36 13.35 -6.56
CA GLY A 270 -23.74 13.18 -7.96
C GLY A 270 -22.57 12.67 -8.80
N ALA A 271 -22.84 12.42 -10.09
CA ALA A 271 -21.83 11.96 -11.05
C ALA A 271 -21.98 12.71 -12.38
N GLY A 272 -20.87 13.01 -13.07
CA GLY A 272 -20.92 13.33 -14.50
C GLY A 272 -21.34 12.12 -15.32
N SER A 273 -21.70 12.32 -16.60
CA SER A 273 -22.07 11.22 -17.49
C SER A 273 -21.32 11.21 -18.83
N PRO A 274 -20.57 10.14 -19.17
CA PRO A 274 -20.23 9.00 -18.33
C PRO A 274 -19.43 9.39 -17.08
N GLY A 275 -19.54 8.59 -16.02
CA GLY A 275 -18.88 8.86 -14.75
C GLY A 275 -19.32 7.89 -13.65
N SER A 276 -18.94 8.17 -12.41
CA SER A 276 -19.33 7.32 -11.28
C SER A 276 -19.52 8.12 -9.99
N ALA A 277 -20.29 7.54 -9.07
CA ALA A 277 -20.44 7.99 -7.69
C ALA A 277 -20.46 6.78 -6.76
N THR A 278 -20.18 6.98 -5.47
CA THR A 278 -20.12 5.87 -4.51
C THR A 278 -20.73 6.28 -3.17
N ILE A 279 -21.54 5.39 -2.60
CA ILE A 279 -21.94 5.43 -1.19
C ILE A 279 -21.13 4.35 -0.47
N GLN A 280 -20.33 4.78 0.51
CA GLN A 280 -19.48 3.90 1.29
C GLN A 280 -20.19 3.45 2.57
N GLY A 281 -20.09 2.16 2.91
CA GLY A 281 -20.35 1.63 4.25
C GLY A 281 -21.73 1.94 4.83
N PHE A 282 -22.81 1.51 4.17
CA PHE A 282 -24.15 1.55 4.76
C PHE A 282 -24.56 0.16 5.28
N ASN A 283 -25.30 0.15 6.39
CA ASN A 283 -25.65 -1.07 7.09
C ASN A 283 -27.07 -1.53 6.73
N VAL A 284 -27.24 -2.84 6.60
CA VAL A 284 -28.53 -3.53 6.43
C VAL A 284 -28.72 -4.56 7.54
N LYS A 285 -29.99 -4.94 7.77
CA LYS A 285 -30.37 -5.93 8.78
C LYS A 285 -31.36 -6.94 8.19
N THR A 286 -31.47 -8.13 8.75
CA THR A 286 -32.43 -9.15 8.28
C THR A 286 -33.87 -8.64 8.31
N ASP A 287 -34.21 -7.76 9.26
CA ASP A 287 -35.53 -7.11 9.34
C ASP A 287 -35.66 -5.87 8.42
N TYR A 288 -34.57 -5.45 7.77
CA TYR A 288 -34.49 -4.33 6.80
C TYR A 288 -33.56 -4.69 5.63
N PRO A 289 -33.88 -5.72 4.82
CA PRO A 289 -32.98 -6.23 3.79
C PRO A 289 -33.08 -5.48 2.46
N LEU A 290 -34.02 -4.52 2.34
CA LEU A 290 -34.35 -3.85 1.08
C LEU A 290 -33.64 -2.51 0.94
N VAL A 291 -33.24 -2.19 -0.28
CA VAL A 291 -32.70 -0.89 -0.65
C VAL A 291 -33.54 -0.26 -1.76
N THR A 292 -33.93 0.99 -1.54
CA THR A 292 -34.40 1.89 -2.60
C THR A 292 -33.36 2.97 -2.80
N LEU A 293 -32.94 3.23 -4.03
CA LEU A 293 -31.93 4.23 -4.36
C LEU A 293 -32.24 4.87 -5.71
N VAL A 294 -32.24 6.19 -5.77
CA VAL A 294 -32.60 6.98 -6.95
C VAL A 294 -31.61 8.12 -7.21
N THR A 295 -31.58 8.57 -8.46
CA THR A 295 -30.85 9.75 -8.92
C THR A 295 -31.52 10.33 -10.16
N MET A 296 -31.58 11.65 -10.25
CA MET A 296 -32.11 12.37 -11.41
C MET A 296 -31.15 12.25 -12.59
N ILE A 297 -31.70 12.09 -13.80
CA ILE A 297 -30.97 12.26 -15.06
C ILE A 297 -31.03 13.74 -15.43
N ALA A 298 -29.89 14.40 -15.60
CA ALA A 298 -29.85 15.85 -15.72
C ALA A 298 -29.08 16.33 -16.97
N PRO A 299 -29.57 17.36 -17.69
CA PRO A 299 -30.89 17.98 -17.53
C PRO A 299 -32.02 17.04 -18.00
N SER A 300 -33.18 17.13 -17.36
CA SER A 300 -34.42 16.50 -17.79
C SER A 300 -35.63 17.25 -17.22
N PRO A 301 -36.85 16.98 -17.71
CA PRO A 301 -38.09 17.47 -17.09
C PRO A 301 -38.27 16.90 -15.67
N ASP A 302 -38.42 15.58 -15.57
CA ASP A 302 -38.67 14.85 -14.32
C ASP A 302 -38.12 13.41 -14.39
N TRP A 303 -37.01 13.21 -15.11
CA TRP A 303 -36.49 11.88 -15.40
C TRP A 303 -35.46 11.43 -14.39
N PHE A 304 -35.55 10.18 -13.95
CA PHE A 304 -34.65 9.60 -12.97
C PHE A 304 -34.27 8.16 -13.32
N ALA A 305 -33.33 7.61 -12.56
CA ALA A 305 -32.96 6.20 -12.61
C ALA A 305 -32.79 5.68 -11.19
N GLY A 306 -33.10 4.41 -10.95
CA GLY A 306 -32.96 3.83 -9.63
C GLY A 306 -33.45 2.41 -9.49
N VAL A 307 -33.39 1.92 -8.26
CA VAL A 307 -33.96 0.64 -7.81
C VAL A 307 -34.99 0.91 -6.72
N SER A 308 -36.05 0.11 -6.68
CA SER A 308 -37.06 0.14 -5.63
C SER A 308 -37.13 -1.23 -4.95
N GLY A 309 -37.07 -1.25 -3.62
CA GLY A 309 -37.24 -2.47 -2.83
C GLY A 309 -36.27 -3.61 -3.18
N LEU A 310 -35.04 -3.30 -3.60
CA LEU A 310 -34.05 -4.29 -3.99
C LEU A 310 -33.56 -5.06 -2.75
N SER A 311 -33.83 -6.36 -2.67
CA SER A 311 -33.30 -7.20 -1.60
C SER A 311 -31.79 -7.44 -1.79
N LEU A 312 -31.01 -7.19 -0.73
CA LEU A 312 -29.61 -7.63 -0.65
C LEU A 312 -29.45 -9.04 -0.05
N GLN A 313 -30.57 -9.71 0.24
CA GLN A 313 -30.59 -11.13 0.58
C GLN A 313 -31.08 -11.99 -0.59
N ASP A 314 -30.52 -13.19 -0.70
CA ASP A 314 -30.99 -14.24 -1.60
C ASP A 314 -32.32 -14.86 -1.09
N GLY A 315 -32.86 -15.81 -1.86
CA GLY A 315 -34.11 -16.51 -1.50
C GLY A 315 -34.03 -17.35 -0.23
N ASN A 316 -32.84 -17.57 0.32
CA ASN A 316 -32.59 -18.30 1.57
C ASN A 316 -32.30 -17.37 2.76
N GLY A 317 -32.37 -16.04 2.57
CA GLY A 317 -32.06 -15.06 3.60
C GLY A 317 -30.56 -14.86 3.84
N GLN A 318 -29.69 -15.32 2.94
CA GLN A 318 -28.25 -15.06 3.00
C GLN A 318 -27.91 -13.74 2.32
N TRP A 319 -26.98 -12.98 2.88
CA TRP A 319 -26.48 -11.75 2.27
C TRP A 319 -25.71 -12.05 0.99
N ILE A 320 -25.98 -11.28 -0.07
CA ILE A 320 -25.36 -11.44 -1.38
C ILE A 320 -24.04 -10.65 -1.42
N ASP A 321 -22.89 -11.31 -1.66
CA ASP A 321 -21.60 -10.63 -1.63
C ASP A 321 -21.43 -9.54 -2.70
N GLU A 322 -21.97 -9.77 -3.90
CA GLU A 322 -22.01 -8.76 -4.97
C GLU A 322 -23.30 -8.86 -5.78
N LEU A 323 -23.94 -7.71 -6.00
CA LEU A 323 -25.15 -7.58 -6.81
C LEU A 323 -25.05 -6.37 -7.74
N THR A 324 -25.05 -6.61 -9.04
CA THR A 324 -25.12 -5.54 -10.05
C THR A 324 -26.52 -5.46 -10.65
N VAL A 325 -27.09 -4.26 -10.65
CA VAL A 325 -28.38 -3.94 -11.25
C VAL A 325 -28.21 -2.94 -12.37
N THR A 326 -28.75 -3.26 -13.54
CA THR A 326 -28.81 -2.37 -14.70
C THR A 326 -29.94 -1.36 -14.54
N LEU A 327 -29.65 -0.09 -14.83
CA LEU A 327 -30.59 1.00 -14.66
C LEU A 327 -31.09 1.51 -16.01
N TYR A 328 -32.38 1.81 -16.06
CA TYR A 328 -33.08 2.39 -17.20
C TYR A 328 -33.75 3.70 -16.78
N PRO A 329 -33.96 4.63 -17.74
CA PRO A 329 -34.60 5.90 -17.45
C PRO A 329 -36.08 5.70 -17.11
N LEU A 330 -36.54 6.48 -16.14
CA LEU A 330 -37.89 6.51 -15.62
C LEU A 330 -38.39 7.96 -15.69
N ASP A 331 -39.69 8.10 -15.90
CA ASP A 331 -40.45 9.35 -15.91
C ASP A 331 -41.26 9.40 -14.61
N ALA A 332 -41.15 10.49 -13.84
CA ALA A 332 -41.83 10.62 -12.56
C ALA A 332 -43.33 10.92 -12.70
N GLY A 333 -43.76 11.44 -13.86
CA GLY A 333 -45.13 11.80 -14.17
C GLY A 333 -45.53 13.19 -13.68
N SER A 334 -44.58 14.05 -13.33
CA SER A 334 -44.81 15.40 -12.80
C SER A 334 -44.52 16.51 -13.81
N ASP A 335 -43.69 16.28 -14.83
CA ASP A 335 -43.41 17.24 -15.92
C ASP A 335 -43.56 16.61 -17.32
N SER A 336 -44.35 17.25 -18.17
CA SER A 336 -44.73 16.79 -19.52
C SER A 336 -43.69 17.11 -20.60
N GLY A 337 -42.52 17.63 -20.23
CA GLY A 337 -41.41 17.86 -21.15
C GLY A 337 -41.03 16.59 -21.92
N SER A 338 -40.81 16.72 -23.24
CA SER A 338 -40.57 15.55 -24.13
C SER A 338 -39.10 15.36 -24.53
N TYR A 339 -38.19 16.19 -24.03
CA TYR A 339 -36.76 16.13 -24.32
C TYR A 339 -35.95 16.75 -23.16
N TYR A 340 -34.65 16.43 -23.08
CA TYR A 340 -33.78 16.75 -21.92
C TYR A 340 -33.82 18.20 -21.42
N THR A 341 -33.93 19.18 -22.32
CA THR A 341 -33.92 20.61 -21.98
C THR A 341 -35.27 21.28 -22.27
N ALA A 342 -36.36 20.51 -22.26
CA ALA A 342 -37.69 21.06 -22.40
C ALA A 342 -37.95 22.09 -21.29
N PRO A 343 -38.64 23.20 -21.60
CA PRO A 343 -39.10 24.10 -20.56
C PRO A 343 -40.09 23.39 -19.65
N ASN A 344 -40.09 23.77 -18.38
CA ASN A 344 -40.98 23.23 -17.35
C ASN A 344 -42.44 23.23 -17.81
N GLN A 345 -43.09 22.09 -17.75
CA GLN A 345 -44.48 21.87 -18.13
C GLN A 345 -45.16 20.91 -17.14
N ASP A 346 -45.66 21.47 -16.04
CA ASP A 346 -46.37 20.71 -14.99
C ASP A 346 -47.46 19.78 -15.55
N THR A 347 -47.45 18.53 -15.10
CA THR A 347 -48.39 17.48 -15.50
C THR A 347 -49.58 17.46 -14.53
N SER A 348 -50.75 17.89 -15.01
CA SER A 348 -51.96 18.00 -14.17
C SER A 348 -53.18 17.28 -14.79
N PRO A 349 -53.72 16.24 -14.12
CA PRO A 349 -53.21 15.61 -12.89
C PRO A 349 -51.89 14.86 -13.14
N ALA A 350 -51.10 14.65 -12.08
CA ALA A 350 -49.86 13.88 -12.15
C ALA A 350 -50.10 12.48 -12.74
N GLU A 351 -49.20 12.05 -13.62
CA GLU A 351 -49.21 10.73 -14.23
C GLU A 351 -48.50 9.70 -13.34
N ALA A 352 -48.56 8.42 -13.74
CA ALA A 352 -47.89 7.35 -13.03
C ALA A 352 -46.44 7.19 -13.50
N ILE A 353 -45.56 6.83 -12.57
CA ILE A 353 -44.16 6.53 -12.86
C ILE A 353 -44.09 5.43 -13.92
N ARG A 354 -43.31 5.66 -14.98
CA ARG A 354 -43.20 4.74 -16.12
C ARG A 354 -41.78 4.64 -16.63
N SER A 355 -41.50 3.55 -17.34
CA SER A 355 -40.20 3.37 -18.00
C SER A 355 -40.13 4.16 -19.30
N LEU A 356 -38.96 4.77 -19.54
CA LEU A 356 -38.60 5.40 -20.80
C LEU A 356 -37.61 4.55 -21.62
N GLN A 357 -37.42 3.26 -21.30
CA GLN A 357 -36.54 2.40 -22.07
C GLN A 357 -37.03 2.26 -23.51
N GLY A 358 -36.20 2.68 -24.48
CA GLY A 358 -36.57 2.67 -25.90
C GLY A 358 -37.57 3.77 -26.29
N VAL A 359 -37.87 4.72 -25.40
CA VAL A 359 -38.74 5.86 -25.66
C VAL A 359 -37.88 7.09 -25.89
N ALA A 360 -38.04 7.73 -27.06
CA ALA A 360 -37.27 8.93 -27.42
C ALA A 360 -37.39 10.01 -26.33
N PRO A 361 -36.29 10.70 -25.95
CA PRO A 361 -34.97 10.67 -26.60
C PRO A 361 -34.07 9.49 -26.19
N PHE A 362 -34.54 8.62 -25.29
CA PHE A 362 -33.75 7.46 -24.87
C PHE A 362 -33.80 6.31 -25.89
N SER A 363 -32.71 5.55 -25.97
CA SER A 363 -32.64 4.28 -26.69
C SER A 363 -33.00 3.12 -25.76
N SER A 364 -32.86 1.88 -26.22
CA SER A 364 -33.01 0.70 -25.36
C SER A 364 -31.79 0.41 -24.48
N ALA A 365 -30.70 1.16 -24.66
CA ALA A 365 -29.48 1.01 -23.88
C ALA A 365 -29.69 1.46 -22.41
N PRO A 366 -28.92 0.93 -21.46
CA PRO A 366 -28.99 1.37 -20.07
C PRO A 366 -28.31 2.73 -19.86
N VAL A 367 -28.78 3.45 -18.84
CA VAL A 367 -28.22 4.74 -18.42
C VAL A 367 -27.15 4.61 -17.35
N GLY A 368 -27.06 3.46 -16.70
CA GLY A 368 -25.97 3.10 -15.80
C GLY A 368 -26.19 1.77 -15.08
N THR A 369 -25.36 1.51 -14.07
CA THR A 369 -25.51 0.36 -13.16
C THR A 369 -25.33 0.80 -11.70
N PHE A 370 -26.00 0.12 -10.78
CA PHE A 370 -25.59 0.07 -9.38
C PHE A 370 -24.90 -1.27 -9.12
N THR A 371 -23.73 -1.25 -8.50
CA THR A 371 -23.05 -2.45 -8.00
C THR A 371 -22.94 -2.36 -6.50
N PHE A 372 -23.68 -3.22 -5.81
CA PHE A 372 -23.64 -3.39 -4.37
C PHE A 372 -22.60 -4.45 -4.04
N THR A 373 -21.62 -4.12 -3.20
CA THR A 373 -20.59 -5.05 -2.74
C THR A 373 -20.60 -5.08 -1.23
N ARG A 374 -20.71 -6.28 -0.65
CA ARG A 374 -20.56 -6.49 0.79
C ARG A 374 -19.10 -6.22 1.19
N THR A 375 -18.90 -5.51 2.30
CA THR A 375 -17.56 -5.05 2.74
C THR A 375 -17.11 -5.62 4.07
N ASP A 376 -17.91 -6.49 4.66
CA ASP A 376 -17.68 -7.13 5.96
C ASP A 376 -17.74 -8.66 5.89
N SER A 377 -17.58 -9.19 4.68
CA SER A 377 -17.46 -10.61 4.35
C SER A 377 -16.09 -11.15 4.66
#